data_AF-A0A3A6Q5S2-F1
#
_entry.id   AF-A0A3A6Q5S2-F1
#
_cell.length_a   1.000
_cell.length_b   1.000
_cell.length_c   1.000
_cell.angle_alpha   90.00
_cell.angle_beta   90.00
_cell.angle_gamma   90.00
#
_symmetry.space_group_name_H-M   'P 1'
#
loop_
_entity.id
_entity.type
_entity.pdbx_description
1 polymer ?
#
loop_
_entity_poly.entity_id
_entity_poly.type
_entity_poly.pdbx_seq_one_letter_code
_entity_poly.pdbx_strand_id
1 'polypeptide(L)'
;MDGSDAENDTQPTALRRNLLKLTAGVGVTAVVGSSSVTANYDDNDPDYASPTGSVSFASPEDGATKQNPVTFEMEATDFTIEPASSGVSDGAGHFHILVNQRPLSPGEVIPNNEENGYYHYGGGQTTAELDLDPGEHTVRLQAGDASHKAYDLTDTVSVTAEPSVNYTPSTGSVSFASPEDGATKQNPVTFEMEATDFTIEPASSGVSDG
;
A
#
# COMPACT_ATOMS: atom_id res chain seq x y z
N MET A 1 -49.15 -33.62 -21.31
CA MET A 1 -49.09 -32.76 -22.50
C MET A 1 -48.81 -31.39 -21.92
N ASP A 2 -47.61 -30.85 -21.83
CA ASP A 2 -46.38 -30.82 -22.65
C ASP A 2 -45.45 -29.90 -21.81
N GLY A 3 -44.21 -30.17 -21.40
CA GLY A 3 -43.09 -30.78 -22.10
C GLY A 3 -42.13 -29.68 -22.60
N SER A 4 -41.27 -29.11 -21.75
CA SER A 4 -39.99 -28.52 -22.20
C SER A 4 -39.07 -28.22 -21.03
N ASP A 5 -37.99 -28.99 -21.02
CA ASP A 5 -36.91 -29.10 -20.06
C ASP A 5 -35.96 -27.90 -19.99
N ALA A 6 -35.22 -27.88 -18.88
CA ALA A 6 -34.09 -27.03 -18.59
C ALA A 6 -32.90 -27.31 -19.52
N GLU A 7 -32.24 -26.27 -20.00
CA GLU A 7 -30.89 -26.37 -20.57
C GLU A 7 -29.89 -25.63 -19.69
N ASN A 8 -29.21 -26.46 -18.89
CA ASN A 8 -27.98 -26.21 -18.14
C ASN A 8 -26.81 -26.25 -19.13
N ASP A 9 -26.28 -25.08 -19.52
CA ASP A 9 -25.11 -25.05 -20.41
C ASP A 9 -23.82 -25.22 -19.60
N THR A 10 -23.20 -26.37 -19.84
CA THR A 10 -22.04 -26.90 -19.13
C THR A 10 -20.79 -26.62 -19.95
N GLN A 11 -19.76 -26.13 -19.28
CA GLN A 11 -18.39 -25.97 -19.80
C GLN A 11 -17.91 -27.10 -20.73
N PRO A 12 -17.18 -26.81 -21.82
CA PRO A 12 -16.43 -27.86 -22.51
C PRO A 12 -15.02 -28.01 -21.89
N THR A 13 -14.86 -29.01 -21.02
CA THR A 13 -13.56 -29.67 -20.82
C THR A 13 -13.41 -30.75 -21.89
N ALA A 14 -12.40 -30.64 -22.77
CA ALA A 14 -11.99 -31.76 -23.62
C ALA A 14 -10.52 -31.65 -24.05
N LEU A 15 -9.60 -32.12 -23.19
CA LEU A 15 -8.28 -32.57 -23.60
C LEU A 15 -8.42 -33.89 -24.36
N ARG A 16 -8.29 -33.88 -25.70
CA ARG A 16 -8.16 -35.11 -26.49
C ARG A 16 -6.70 -35.38 -26.85
N ARG A 17 -6.11 -36.38 -26.17
CA ARG A 17 -4.85 -37.04 -26.54
C ARG A 17 -4.99 -37.65 -27.94
N ASN A 18 -4.11 -37.28 -28.86
CA ASN A 18 -4.03 -37.92 -30.17
C ASN A 18 -2.87 -38.92 -30.21
N LEU A 19 -3.19 -40.17 -30.57
CA LEU A 19 -2.29 -41.32 -30.61
C LEU A 19 -1.56 -41.37 -31.96
N LEU A 20 -0.23 -41.24 -31.95
CA LEU A 20 0.61 -41.29 -33.14
C LEU A 20 0.72 -42.75 -33.64
N LYS A 21 0.09 -43.07 -34.77
CA LYS A 21 0.35 -44.31 -35.52
C LYS A 21 1.25 -43.98 -36.72
N LEU A 22 2.54 -44.31 -36.61
CA LEU A 22 3.48 -44.25 -37.73
C LEU A 22 3.22 -45.44 -38.67
N THR A 23 2.92 -45.18 -39.93
CA THR A 23 2.98 -46.18 -41.00
C THR A 23 3.81 -45.58 -42.14
N ALA A 24 4.87 -46.27 -42.55
CA ALA A 24 5.80 -45.84 -43.58
C ALA A 24 5.18 -45.94 -44.98
N GLY A 25 5.30 -44.88 -45.80
CA GLY A 25 4.86 -44.84 -47.19
C GLY A 25 5.55 -43.71 -47.95
N VAL A 26 6.15 -44.06 -49.08
CA VAL A 26 7.11 -43.29 -49.88
C VAL A 26 6.45 -42.19 -50.72
N GLY A 27 7.05 -40.99 -50.70
CA GLY A 27 7.23 -40.09 -51.85
C GLY A 27 6.04 -39.30 -52.42
N VAL A 28 5.80 -38.09 -51.90
CA VAL A 28 5.20 -36.95 -52.62
C VAL A 28 5.87 -35.66 -52.16
N THR A 29 6.27 -34.80 -53.10
CA THR A 29 6.89 -33.50 -52.86
C THR A 29 5.99 -32.61 -52.00
N ALA A 30 6.38 -32.34 -50.75
CA ALA A 30 5.69 -31.37 -49.90
C ALA A 30 6.21 -29.96 -50.23
N VAL A 31 5.37 -29.12 -50.84
CA VAL A 31 5.52 -27.66 -50.67
C VAL A 31 5.30 -27.40 -49.18
N VAL A 32 6.35 -26.97 -48.50
CA VAL A 32 6.28 -26.51 -47.12
C VAL A 32 5.57 -25.16 -47.13
N GLY A 33 4.25 -25.18 -47.18
CA GLY A 33 3.42 -24.06 -46.77
C GLY A 33 3.47 -24.01 -45.25
N SER A 34 4.46 -23.33 -44.68
CA SER A 34 4.43 -22.94 -43.28
C SER A 34 3.31 -21.91 -43.13
N SER A 35 2.09 -22.39 -42.87
CA SER A 35 1.03 -21.54 -42.32
C SER A 35 1.45 -21.21 -40.90
N SER A 36 2.24 -20.15 -40.74
CA SER A 36 2.35 -19.46 -39.46
C SER A 36 0.94 -19.02 -39.09
N VAL A 37 0.35 -19.68 -38.09
CA VAL A 37 -0.76 -19.10 -37.35
C VAL A 37 -0.20 -17.84 -36.73
N THR A 38 -0.40 -16.70 -37.38
CA THR A 38 -0.30 -15.41 -36.72
C THR A 38 -1.47 -15.40 -35.75
N ALA A 39 -1.21 -15.75 -34.50
CA ALA A 39 -2.08 -15.31 -33.43
C ALA A 39 -2.13 -13.78 -33.57
N ASN A 40 -3.29 -13.24 -33.94
CA ASN A 40 -3.54 -11.81 -33.77
C ASN A 40 -3.58 -11.60 -32.26
N TYR A 41 -2.40 -11.39 -31.66
CA TYR A 41 -2.33 -10.70 -30.39
C TYR A 41 -2.83 -9.30 -30.69
N ASP A 42 -3.92 -8.91 -30.06
CA ASP A 42 -4.33 -7.51 -30.05
C ASP A 42 -3.19 -6.77 -29.35
N ASP A 43 -2.34 -6.08 -30.11
CA ASP A 43 -1.18 -5.31 -29.60
C ASP A 43 -1.63 -4.14 -28.67
N ASN A 44 -2.92 -4.02 -28.34
CA ASN A 44 -3.49 -3.00 -27.47
C ASN A 44 -3.89 -3.50 -26.06
N ASP A 45 -3.55 -4.73 -25.64
CA ASP A 45 -3.69 -5.13 -24.23
C ASP A 45 -2.48 -4.61 -23.42
N PRO A 46 -2.68 -3.86 -22.30
CA PRO A 46 -1.56 -3.36 -21.50
C PRO A 46 -0.67 -4.50 -20.98
N ASP A 47 0.65 -4.31 -21.03
CA ASP A 47 1.58 -5.26 -20.40
C ASP A 47 1.59 -5.06 -18.88
N TYR A 48 0.76 -5.84 -18.19
CA TYR A 48 0.69 -5.82 -16.73
C TYR A 48 1.89 -6.48 -16.05
N ALA A 49 2.56 -7.41 -16.73
CA ALA A 49 3.58 -8.27 -16.12
C ALA A 49 5.00 -7.72 -16.29
N SER A 50 5.24 -6.87 -17.28
CA SER A 50 6.52 -6.17 -17.46
C SER A 50 6.32 -4.70 -17.86
N PRO A 51 5.57 -3.92 -17.07
CA PRO A 51 5.40 -2.50 -17.31
C PRO A 51 6.72 -1.74 -17.18
N THR A 52 6.83 -0.62 -17.88
CA THR A 52 7.99 0.27 -17.75
C THR A 52 7.89 1.11 -16.48
N GLY A 53 9.01 1.30 -15.79
CA GLY A 53 9.12 2.16 -14.62
C GLY A 53 9.04 1.41 -13.28
N SER A 54 8.81 2.15 -12.22
CA SER A 54 8.69 1.65 -10.85
C SER A 54 7.79 2.56 -10.01
N VAL A 55 7.25 2.00 -8.92
CA VAL A 55 6.60 2.76 -7.86
C VAL A 55 7.31 2.48 -6.53
N SER A 56 7.35 3.45 -5.64
CA SER A 56 8.00 3.31 -4.33
C SER A 56 7.35 4.18 -3.26
N PHE A 57 7.55 3.80 -2.00
CA PHE A 57 7.32 4.69 -0.87
C PHE A 57 8.54 5.60 -0.68
N ALA A 58 8.34 6.91 -0.82
CA ALA A 58 9.32 7.93 -0.41
C ALA A 58 9.37 8.08 1.12
N SER A 59 8.24 7.83 1.78
CA SER A 59 8.10 7.82 3.24
C SER A 59 6.87 6.96 3.62
N PRO A 60 6.87 6.27 4.77
CA PRO A 60 7.99 6.09 5.69
C PRO A 60 9.05 5.11 5.14
N GLU A 61 10.26 5.17 5.68
CA GLU A 61 11.31 4.18 5.41
C GLU A 61 10.93 2.79 5.95
N ASP A 62 11.47 1.73 5.34
CA ASP A 62 11.27 0.36 5.82
C ASP A 62 11.74 0.19 7.28
N GLY A 63 10.88 -0.36 8.12
CA GLY A 63 11.10 -0.55 9.56
C GLY A 63 10.78 0.67 10.43
N ALA A 64 10.22 1.75 9.88
CA ALA A 64 9.93 2.94 10.66
C ALA A 64 8.86 2.72 11.73
N THR A 65 9.05 3.37 12.89
CA THR A 65 8.01 3.54 13.91
C THR A 65 7.35 4.92 13.74
N LYS A 66 6.02 4.96 13.64
CA LYS A 66 5.25 6.19 13.41
C LYS A 66 4.03 6.24 14.32
N GLN A 67 3.70 7.42 14.81
CA GLN A 67 2.43 7.67 15.51
C GLN A 67 1.30 7.83 14.50
N ASN A 68 0.10 7.38 14.86
CA ASN A 68 -1.08 7.56 14.02
C ASN A 68 -1.57 9.01 13.97
N PRO A 69 -2.11 9.45 12.81
CA PRO A 69 -2.17 8.72 11.55
C PRO A 69 -0.80 8.63 10.86
N VAL A 70 -0.50 7.48 10.24
CA VAL A 70 0.75 7.29 9.51
C VAL A 70 0.63 7.92 8.12
N THR A 71 1.50 8.87 7.82
CA THR A 71 1.62 9.47 6.48
C THR A 71 2.51 8.61 5.57
N PHE A 72 1.97 8.24 4.41
CA PHE A 72 2.68 7.57 3.33
C PHE A 72 2.84 8.55 2.16
N GLU A 73 4.07 8.72 1.70
CA GLU A 73 4.42 9.46 0.49
C GLU A 73 4.83 8.44 -0.59
N MET A 74 4.17 8.51 -1.74
CA MET A 74 4.29 7.56 -2.85
C MET A 74 4.84 8.29 -4.06
N GLU A 75 5.73 7.63 -4.79
CA GLU A 75 6.33 8.16 -6.00
C GLU A 75 6.37 7.11 -7.13
N ALA A 76 6.51 7.60 -8.35
CA ALA A 76 6.64 6.78 -9.54
C ALA A 76 7.81 7.30 -10.38
N THR A 77 8.62 6.38 -10.92
CA THR A 77 9.72 6.68 -11.84
C THR A 77 9.43 6.01 -13.17
N ASP A 78 9.47 6.76 -14.27
CA ASP A 78 9.16 6.28 -15.63
C ASP A 78 7.79 5.59 -15.79
N PHE A 79 6.88 5.81 -14.84
CA PHE A 79 5.49 5.37 -14.85
C PHE A 79 4.57 6.57 -14.61
N THR A 80 3.49 6.66 -15.40
CA THR A 80 2.61 7.82 -15.39
C THR A 80 1.42 7.59 -14.45
N ILE A 81 1.24 8.50 -13.49
CA ILE A 81 0.12 8.49 -12.55
C ILE A 81 -0.97 9.44 -13.03
N GLU A 82 -2.15 8.91 -13.35
CA GLU A 82 -3.31 9.63 -13.85
C GLU A 82 -4.57 9.29 -13.06
N PRO A 83 -5.49 10.26 -12.91
CA PRO A 83 -6.79 9.98 -12.31
C PRO A 83 -7.57 8.94 -13.13
N ALA A 84 -8.09 7.91 -12.47
CA ALA A 84 -8.90 6.87 -13.09
C ALA A 84 -10.14 7.42 -13.82
N SER A 85 -10.65 8.57 -13.40
CA SER A 85 -11.82 9.25 -13.98
C SER A 85 -11.59 9.84 -15.38
N SER A 86 -10.36 9.99 -15.83
CA SER A 86 -10.03 10.72 -17.06
C SER A 86 -9.93 9.83 -18.30
N GLY A 87 -10.09 8.51 -18.16
CA GLY A 87 -9.73 7.56 -19.21
C GLY A 87 -8.21 7.53 -19.31
N VAL A 88 -7.58 6.69 -18.49
CA VAL A 88 -6.12 6.62 -18.39
C VAL A 88 -5.56 6.13 -19.73
N SER A 89 -4.50 6.79 -20.23
CA SER A 89 -3.82 6.34 -21.45
C SER A 89 -3.22 4.95 -21.24
N ASP A 90 -3.08 4.16 -22.31
CA ASP A 90 -2.42 2.85 -22.21
C ASP A 90 -1.04 2.99 -21.52
N GLY A 91 -0.82 2.20 -20.47
CA GLY A 91 0.42 2.22 -19.69
C GLY A 91 0.52 3.29 -18.59
N ALA A 92 -0.55 4.02 -18.30
CA ALA A 92 -0.67 4.85 -17.10
C ALA A 92 -1.57 4.16 -16.04
N GLY A 93 -1.57 4.69 -14.82
CA GLY A 93 -2.34 4.12 -13.72
C GLY A 93 -2.42 5.00 -12.48
N HIS A 94 -2.70 4.39 -11.34
CA HIS A 94 -2.75 5.05 -10.05
C HIS A 94 -2.32 4.12 -8.91
N PHE A 95 -2.10 4.70 -7.74
CA PHE A 95 -1.58 3.97 -6.58
C PHE A 95 -2.68 3.23 -5.80
N HIS A 96 -2.30 2.07 -5.28
CA HIS A 96 -3.05 1.32 -4.29
C HIS A 96 -2.13 0.98 -3.12
N ILE A 97 -2.63 1.16 -1.89
CA ILE A 97 -1.93 0.69 -0.69
C ILE A 97 -2.63 -0.57 -0.18
N LEU A 98 -1.83 -1.60 0.07
CA LEU A 98 -2.25 -2.91 0.55
C LEU A 98 -1.66 -3.13 1.95
N VAL A 99 -2.48 -3.02 2.98
CA VAL A 99 -2.07 -3.21 4.38
C VAL A 99 -2.29 -4.66 4.78
N ASN A 100 -1.21 -5.35 5.14
CA ASN A 100 -1.19 -6.77 5.54
C ASN A 100 -1.72 -7.74 4.47
N GLN A 101 -1.89 -7.28 3.23
CA GLN A 101 -2.27 -8.09 2.08
C GLN A 101 -1.05 -8.36 1.18
N ARG A 102 -1.11 -9.46 0.43
CA ARG A 102 -0.11 -9.75 -0.61
C ARG A 102 -0.37 -8.89 -1.85
N PRO A 103 0.66 -8.58 -2.65
CA PRO A 103 0.43 -7.97 -3.95
C PRO A 103 -0.40 -8.92 -4.82
N LEU A 104 -1.24 -8.33 -5.66
CA LEU A 104 -2.07 -9.04 -6.63
C LEU A 104 -1.22 -9.40 -7.85
N SER A 105 -1.53 -10.52 -8.51
CA SER A 105 -0.83 -10.92 -9.71
C SER A 105 -1.15 -9.96 -10.86
N PRO A 106 -0.24 -9.78 -11.83
CA PRO A 106 -0.47 -8.94 -13.00
C PRO A 106 -1.80 -9.23 -13.70
N GLY A 107 -2.59 -8.19 -13.95
CA GLY A 107 -3.90 -8.25 -14.60
C GLY A 107 -5.07 -8.64 -13.68
N GLU A 108 -4.81 -9.03 -12.43
CA GLU A 108 -5.88 -9.26 -11.45
C GLU A 108 -6.50 -7.93 -10.99
N VAL A 109 -7.81 -7.94 -10.72
CA VAL A 109 -8.52 -6.75 -10.25
C VAL A 109 -8.25 -6.55 -8.76
N ILE A 110 -7.73 -5.37 -8.39
CA ILE A 110 -7.52 -4.96 -7.00
C ILE A 110 -8.90 -4.71 -6.36
N PRO A 111 -9.26 -5.42 -5.28
CA PRO A 111 -10.53 -5.23 -4.60
C PRO A 111 -10.69 -3.82 -4.05
N ASN A 112 -11.86 -3.22 -4.20
CA ASN A 112 -12.21 -1.97 -3.53
C ASN A 112 -12.80 -2.26 -2.15
N ASN A 113 -11.93 -2.49 -1.17
CA ASN A 113 -12.31 -2.91 0.18
C ASN A 113 -11.29 -2.44 1.23
N GLU A 114 -11.46 -1.20 1.70
CA GLU A 114 -10.59 -0.58 2.71
C GLU A 114 -10.63 -1.32 4.04
N GLU A 115 -11.80 -1.85 4.45
CA GLU A 115 -11.94 -2.63 5.70
C GLU A 115 -11.06 -3.89 5.73
N ASN A 116 -10.68 -4.41 4.55
CA ASN A 116 -9.76 -5.54 4.41
C ASN A 116 -8.34 -5.13 3.99
N GLY A 117 -8.00 -3.83 4.09
CA GLY A 117 -6.67 -3.32 3.84
C GLY A 117 -6.34 -3.02 2.38
N TYR A 118 -7.35 -2.80 1.52
CA TYR A 118 -7.16 -2.35 0.13
C TYR A 118 -7.60 -0.89 -0.03
N TYR A 119 -6.63 0.03 -0.12
CA TYR A 119 -6.86 1.47 -0.23
C TYR A 119 -6.56 1.98 -1.64
N HIS A 120 -7.46 2.81 -2.18
CA HIS A 120 -7.44 3.26 -3.58
C HIS A 120 -7.14 4.75 -3.69
N TYR A 121 -6.10 5.12 -4.45
CA TYR A 121 -5.69 6.51 -4.69
C TYR A 121 -5.85 6.88 -6.17
N GLY A 122 -7.05 6.61 -6.71
CA GLY A 122 -7.42 6.81 -8.11
C GLY A 122 -7.56 8.26 -8.58
N GLY A 123 -7.31 9.24 -7.71
CA GLY A 123 -7.30 10.67 -8.06
C GLY A 123 -5.92 11.21 -8.43
N GLY A 124 -4.90 10.36 -8.46
CA GLY A 124 -3.50 10.76 -8.65
C GLY A 124 -2.86 11.33 -7.38
N GLN A 125 -3.38 10.98 -6.20
CA GLN A 125 -2.80 11.39 -4.92
C GLN A 125 -1.44 10.69 -4.74
N THR A 126 -0.41 11.45 -4.37
CA THR A 126 0.93 10.95 -4.05
C THR A 126 1.17 10.87 -2.54
N THR A 127 0.18 11.24 -1.73
CA THR A 127 0.25 11.23 -0.27
C THR A 127 -1.03 10.65 0.29
N ALA A 128 -0.89 9.82 1.32
CA ALA A 128 -1.98 9.18 2.03
C ALA A 128 -1.75 9.24 3.55
N GLU A 129 -2.83 9.41 4.31
CA GLU A 129 -2.81 9.24 5.76
C GLU A 129 -3.66 8.03 6.12
N LEU A 130 -3.08 7.05 6.82
CA LEU A 130 -3.78 5.85 7.26
C LEU A 130 -3.73 5.76 8.78
N ASP A 131 -4.90 5.53 9.39
CA ASP A 131 -5.00 5.14 10.79
C ASP A 131 -4.86 3.61 10.86
N LEU A 132 -3.72 3.15 11.35
CA LEU A 132 -3.40 1.73 11.47
C LEU A 132 -3.64 1.27 12.91
N ASP A 133 -4.08 0.02 13.10
CA ASP A 133 -4.10 -0.54 14.45
C ASP A 133 -2.69 -0.47 15.08
N PRO A 134 -2.55 -0.26 16.40
CA PRO A 134 -1.23 -0.25 17.02
C PRO A 134 -0.51 -1.60 16.86
N GLY A 135 0.71 -1.60 16.32
CA GLY A 135 1.48 -2.81 16.07
C GLY A 135 2.32 -2.75 14.79
N GLU A 136 2.88 -3.89 14.41
CA GLU A 136 3.66 -4.05 13.17
C GLU A 136 2.72 -4.36 11.98
N HIS A 137 2.90 -3.65 10.88
CA HIS A 137 2.18 -3.82 9.63
C HIS A 137 3.16 -4.00 8.47
N THR A 138 2.83 -4.91 7.55
CA THR A 138 3.46 -4.91 6.23
C THR A 138 2.59 -4.12 5.27
N VAL A 139 3.09 -3.01 4.77
CA VAL A 139 2.39 -2.12 3.86
C VAL A 139 3.02 -2.23 2.48
N ARG A 140 2.19 -2.44 1.46
CA ARG A 140 2.64 -2.59 0.08
C ARG A 140 2.03 -1.53 -0.81
N LEU A 141 2.81 -1.01 -1.73
CA LEU A 141 2.34 -0.17 -2.81
C LEU A 141 2.17 -1.03 -4.05
N GLN A 142 1.09 -0.84 -4.79
CA GLN A 142 0.90 -1.47 -6.09
C GLN A 142 0.23 -0.50 -7.07
N ALA A 143 0.76 -0.41 -8.29
CA ALA A 143 0.11 0.35 -9.35
C ALA A 143 -1.04 -0.45 -9.97
N GLY A 144 -2.11 0.24 -10.37
CA GLY A 144 -3.20 -0.35 -11.16
C GLY A 144 -3.70 0.59 -12.26
N ASP A 145 -4.29 0.03 -13.31
CA ASP A 145 -4.86 0.80 -14.42
C ASP A 145 -6.24 1.42 -14.05
N ALA A 146 -6.90 2.06 -15.02
CA ALA A 146 -8.24 2.65 -14.83
C ALA A 146 -9.34 1.62 -14.44
N SER A 147 -9.14 0.34 -14.74
CA SER A 147 -10.03 -0.76 -14.38
C SER A 147 -9.60 -1.47 -13.09
N HIS A 148 -8.65 -0.90 -12.34
CA HIS A 148 -8.02 -1.48 -11.16
C HIS A 148 -7.31 -2.81 -11.42
N LYS A 149 -6.88 -3.08 -12.66
CA LYS A 149 -6.03 -4.24 -12.94
C LYS A 149 -4.61 -3.95 -12.49
N ALA A 150 -4.06 -4.87 -11.70
CA ALA A 150 -2.76 -4.73 -11.08
C ALA A 150 -1.62 -4.81 -12.10
N TYR A 151 -0.66 -3.91 -11.99
CA TYR A 151 0.65 -4.02 -12.61
C TYR A 151 1.63 -4.75 -11.67
N ASP A 152 2.69 -5.34 -12.22
CA ASP A 152 3.83 -5.87 -11.45
C ASP A 152 4.79 -4.76 -10.93
N LEU A 153 4.26 -3.55 -10.73
CA LEU A 153 4.98 -2.45 -10.09
C LEU A 153 4.59 -2.41 -8.63
N THR A 154 5.48 -2.88 -7.77
CA THR A 154 5.24 -2.97 -6.33
C THR A 154 6.41 -2.47 -5.51
N ASP A 155 6.09 -2.01 -4.31
CA ASP A 155 7.07 -1.74 -3.26
C ASP A 155 6.51 -2.22 -1.92
N THR A 156 7.37 -2.47 -0.94
CA THR A 156 6.97 -2.98 0.37
C THR A 156 7.80 -2.35 1.48
N VAL A 157 7.11 -1.87 2.51
CA VAL A 157 7.71 -1.38 3.75
C VAL A 157 7.03 -2.03 4.95
N SER A 158 7.82 -2.26 6.00
CA SER A 158 7.36 -2.65 7.32
C SER A 158 7.21 -1.39 8.17
N VAL A 159 6.08 -1.19 8.83
CA VAL A 159 5.83 -0.02 9.67
C VAL A 159 5.28 -0.46 11.02
N THR A 160 5.83 0.10 12.10
CA THR A 160 5.24 -0.05 13.44
C THR A 160 4.39 1.18 13.74
N ALA A 161 3.08 1.01 13.84
CA ALA A 161 2.15 2.06 14.21
C ALA A 161 2.02 2.16 15.73
N GLU A 162 2.20 3.36 16.26
CA GLU A 162 1.93 3.71 17.65
C GLU A 162 0.53 4.34 17.78
N PRO A 163 -0.16 4.15 18.92
CA PRO A 163 -1.46 4.78 19.13
C PRO A 163 -1.37 6.30 19.02
N SER A 164 -2.43 6.94 18.55
CA SER A 164 -2.52 8.39 18.53
C SER A 164 -2.45 8.95 19.95
N VAL A 165 -1.43 9.77 20.22
CA VAL A 165 -1.28 10.43 21.52
C VAL A 165 -2.05 11.75 21.46
N ASN A 166 -3.28 11.75 21.95
CA ASN A 166 -4.01 12.99 22.21
C ASN A 166 -3.39 13.67 23.43
N TYR A 167 -2.38 14.53 23.21
CA TYR A 167 -1.87 15.41 24.25
C TYR A 167 -2.96 16.41 24.63
N THR A 168 -3.74 16.11 25.67
CA THR A 168 -4.46 17.14 26.41
C THR A 168 -3.40 17.79 27.29
N PRO A 169 -2.97 19.05 27.04
CA PRO A 169 -2.07 19.71 27.97
C PRO A 169 -2.73 19.67 29.35
N SER A 170 -2.08 19.01 30.32
CA SER A 170 -2.53 19.09 31.70
C SER A 170 -2.55 20.57 32.07
N THR A 171 -3.65 21.05 32.63
CA THR A 171 -3.85 22.45 33.05
C THR A 171 -2.95 22.89 34.21
N GLY A 172 -1.81 22.23 34.41
CA GLY A 172 -0.94 22.39 35.56
C GLY A 172 -0.28 23.76 35.66
N SER A 173 -0.32 24.27 36.89
CA SER A 173 0.27 25.50 37.42
C SER A 173 1.68 25.46 37.97
N VAL A 174 2.71 26.06 37.37
CA VAL A 174 3.94 26.35 38.14
C VAL A 174 3.88 27.80 38.64
N SER A 175 3.95 28.01 39.95
CA SER A 175 3.97 29.35 40.57
C SER A 175 5.03 29.45 41.67
N PHE A 176 5.45 30.68 41.98
CA PHE A 176 6.21 30.95 43.19
C PHE A 176 5.23 31.06 44.36
N ALA A 177 5.34 30.17 45.33
CA ALA A 177 4.64 30.30 46.61
C ALA A 177 5.28 31.40 47.49
N SER A 178 6.59 31.62 47.33
CA SER A 178 7.33 32.64 48.09
C SER A 178 8.66 33.01 47.43
N PRO A 179 9.13 34.26 47.59
CA PRO A 179 8.40 35.39 48.15
C PRO A 179 7.40 35.98 47.15
N GLU A 180 6.33 36.61 47.65
CA GLU A 180 5.33 37.29 46.81
C GLU A 180 5.97 38.38 45.94
N ASP A 181 5.36 38.67 44.79
CA ASP A 181 5.84 39.74 43.90
C ASP A 181 5.91 41.09 44.64
N GLY A 182 7.05 41.76 44.53
CA GLY A 182 7.34 43.00 45.26
C GLY A 182 7.84 42.84 46.71
N ALA A 183 8.00 41.62 47.21
CA ALA A 183 8.56 41.40 48.56
C ALA A 183 10.04 41.81 48.65
N THR A 184 10.38 42.61 49.67
CA THR A 184 11.77 42.89 50.02
C THR A 184 12.29 41.83 51.00
N LYS A 185 13.25 41.00 50.55
CA LYS A 185 13.90 39.97 51.37
C LYS A 185 15.38 40.27 51.55
N GLN A 186 15.89 39.97 52.76
CA GLN A 186 17.32 40.06 53.06
C GLN A 186 18.05 38.82 52.54
N ASN A 187 19.28 39.01 52.10
CA ASN A 187 20.12 37.94 51.56
C ASN A 187 20.55 36.95 52.67
N PRO A 188 20.49 35.62 52.45
CA PRO A 188 20.04 34.92 51.25
C PRO A 188 18.51 34.84 51.10
N VAL A 189 18.03 35.06 49.87
CA VAL A 189 16.62 34.91 49.53
C VAL A 189 16.35 33.45 49.20
N THR A 190 15.40 32.84 49.92
CA THR A 190 14.88 31.51 49.62
C THR A 190 13.60 31.64 48.80
N PHE A 191 13.50 30.85 47.73
CA PHE A 191 12.31 30.77 46.89
C PHE A 191 11.62 29.44 47.14
N GLU A 192 10.30 29.49 47.33
CA GLU A 192 9.44 28.33 47.40
C GLU A 192 8.62 28.31 46.11
N MET A 193 8.68 27.21 45.39
CA MET A 193 7.93 26.99 44.16
C MET A 193 6.87 25.94 44.42
N GLU A 194 5.70 26.15 43.87
CA GLU A 194 4.58 25.22 43.96
C GLU A 194 4.08 24.81 42.59
N ALA A 195 3.29 23.76 42.64
CA ALA A 195 3.01 22.87 41.56
C ALA A 195 1.60 22.35 41.70
N THR A 196 0.71 22.74 40.81
CA THR A 196 -0.65 22.18 40.78
C THR A 196 -0.81 21.30 39.55
N ASP A 197 -1.43 20.15 39.75
CA ASP A 197 -1.74 19.16 38.72
C ASP A 197 -0.52 18.55 37.99
N PHE A 198 0.67 18.59 38.60
CA PHE A 198 1.82 17.78 38.20
C PHE A 198 2.49 17.09 39.39
N THR A 199 3.13 15.95 39.11
CA THR A 199 4.00 15.26 40.07
C THR A 199 5.45 15.67 39.79
N ILE A 200 6.14 16.23 40.80
CA ILE A 200 7.56 16.54 40.71
C ILE A 200 8.35 15.30 41.13
N GLU A 201 8.99 14.65 40.18
CA GLU A 201 9.94 13.58 40.45
C GLU A 201 11.37 14.15 40.48
N PRO A 202 12.24 13.72 41.41
CA PRO A 202 13.65 14.10 41.37
C PRO A 202 14.28 13.55 40.10
N ALA A 203 15.19 14.31 39.49
CA ALA A 203 15.97 13.81 38.36
C ALA A 203 16.69 12.53 38.79
N SER A 204 16.37 11.40 38.16
CA SER A 204 17.06 10.14 38.42
C SER A 204 18.55 10.33 38.13
N SER A 205 19.40 10.07 39.13
CA SER A 205 20.86 10.08 38.97
C SER A 205 21.26 8.93 38.03
N GLY A 206 21.23 9.19 36.73
CA GLY A 206 21.48 8.21 35.66
C GLY A 206 22.51 8.71 34.67
N VAL A 207 23.72 9.02 35.13
CA VAL A 207 24.94 8.96 34.32
C VAL A 207 25.97 8.19 35.14
N SER A 208 25.94 6.87 35.03
CA SER A 208 27.12 6.05 35.31
C SER A 208 27.98 6.09 34.06
N ASP A 209 28.98 6.97 34.06
CA ASP A 209 30.10 6.88 33.13
C ASP A 209 30.90 5.62 33.48
N GLY A 210 31.05 4.73 32.51
CA GLY A 210 31.75 3.45 32.63
C GLY A 210 32.43 3.11 31.31
#